data_AF-A0AAD6XU88-F1
#
_entry.id   AF-A0AAD6XU88-F1
#
_cell.length_a   1.000
_cell.length_b   1.000
_cell.length_c   1.000
_cell.angle_alpha   90.00
_cell.angle_beta   90.00
_cell.angle_gamma   90.00
#
_symmetry.space_group_name_H-M   'P 1'
#
loop_
_entity.id
_entity.type
_entity.pdbx_description
1 polymer ?
#
loop_
_entity_poly.entity_id
_entity_poly.type
_entity_poly.pdbx_seq_one_letter_code
_entity_poly.pdbx_strand_id
1 'polypeptide(L)'
;MPAARTMDSESQHFDALVEPGDLFSQSTYMPPDGPKPPRARHSRKQPAGHIPRPPNAFILFRSSFIRSQRVSSEVEPSHSTLSKIIGLTWKRLPEAERRVWHAKARQAGEAHRRRFPAYAFRPAHRARAQ
;
A
#
# COMPACT_ATOMS: atom_id res chain seq x y z
N MET A 1 -38.82 43.90 51.51
CA MET A 1 -39.94 43.66 50.58
C MET A 1 -39.41 42.81 49.41
N PRO A 2 -39.83 41.55 49.28
CA PRO A 2 -39.36 40.61 48.25
C PRO A 2 -40.35 40.48 47.08
N ALA A 3 -39.84 40.26 45.86
CA ALA A 3 -40.55 39.63 44.73
C ALA A 3 -39.47 39.18 43.71
N ALA A 4 -39.08 37.91 43.70
CA ALA A 4 -39.65 36.84 42.88
C ALA A 4 -39.24 36.91 41.39
N ARG A 5 -38.28 36.07 40.98
CA ARG A 5 -38.51 35.01 39.99
C ARG A 5 -37.27 34.13 39.83
N THR A 6 -37.48 32.87 40.16
CA THR A 6 -36.68 31.73 39.72
C THR A 6 -36.72 31.67 38.19
N MET A 7 -35.63 31.26 37.52
CA MET A 7 -35.64 30.27 36.45
C MET A 7 -34.20 29.80 36.17
N ASP A 8 -34.03 28.52 36.44
CA ASP A 8 -32.98 27.62 35.98
C ASP A 8 -32.99 27.51 34.43
N SER A 9 -31.91 26.97 33.87
CA SER A 9 -31.80 26.44 32.51
C SER A 9 -31.11 27.34 31.47
N GLU A 10 -29.83 27.04 31.23
CA GLU A 10 -29.29 27.04 29.87
C GLU A 10 -28.42 25.79 29.69
N SER A 11 -29.11 24.64 29.58
CA SER A 11 -28.52 23.41 29.05
C SER A 11 -28.16 23.64 27.59
N GLN A 12 -26.88 23.48 27.26
CA GLN A 12 -26.41 23.42 25.88
C GLN A 12 -27.12 22.26 25.16
N HIS A 13 -28.03 22.65 24.27
CA HIS A 13 -28.84 21.81 23.42
C HIS A 13 -27.94 21.14 22.35
N PHE A 14 -27.62 19.87 22.57
CA PHE A 14 -27.21 18.95 21.51
C PHE A 14 -28.50 18.32 20.99
N ASP A 15 -28.98 18.79 19.85
CA ASP A 15 -30.12 18.19 19.16
C ASP A 15 -29.92 18.41 17.67
N ALA A 16 -29.02 17.59 17.10
CA ALA A 16 -28.96 17.36 15.68
C ALA A 16 -29.76 16.08 15.41
N LEU A 17 -31.03 16.28 15.08
CA LEU A 17 -31.95 15.24 14.62
C LEU A 17 -31.33 14.49 13.43
N VAL A 18 -31.00 13.22 13.67
CA VAL A 18 -30.61 12.26 12.65
C VAL A 18 -31.87 11.82 11.91
N GLU A 19 -31.99 12.29 10.66
CA GLU A 19 -33.04 11.87 9.72
C GLU A 19 -32.96 10.35 9.43
N PRO A 20 -34.08 9.62 9.51
CA PRO A 20 -34.14 8.20 9.19
C PRO A 20 -34.40 8.00 7.68
N GLY A 21 -33.41 7.55 6.92
CA GLY A 21 -33.66 7.22 5.51
C GLY A 21 -32.47 6.88 4.63
N ASP A 22 -31.33 6.46 5.16
CA ASP A 22 -30.25 5.93 4.32
C ASP A 22 -30.54 4.46 3.98
N LEU A 23 -31.10 4.29 2.78
CA LEU A 23 -31.44 3.04 2.11
C LEU A 23 -30.18 2.25 1.71
N PHE A 24 -29.23 2.04 2.64
CA PHE A 24 -28.13 1.09 2.42
C PHE A 24 -28.64 -0.32 2.66
N SER A 25 -29.15 -0.86 1.55
CA SER A 25 -29.32 -2.27 1.24
C SER A 25 -28.59 -3.20 2.20
N GLN A 26 -29.40 -3.95 2.93
CA GLN A 26 -29.06 -5.07 3.79
C GLN A 26 -28.12 -6.03 3.04
N SER A 27 -26.82 -5.77 3.09
CA SER A 27 -25.79 -6.70 2.65
C SER A 27 -25.72 -7.78 3.70
N THR A 28 -26.43 -8.88 3.46
CA THR A 28 -26.35 -10.15 4.18
C THR A 28 -24.93 -10.40 4.69
N TYR A 29 -24.75 -10.24 6.00
CA TYR A 29 -23.52 -10.63 6.70
C TYR A 29 -23.47 -12.15 6.71
N MET A 30 -22.88 -12.73 5.65
CA MET A 30 -22.37 -14.09 5.67
C MET A 30 -20.90 -14.01 6.10
N PRO A 31 -20.52 -14.54 7.27
CA PRO A 31 -19.11 -14.62 7.67
C PRO A 31 -18.44 -15.77 6.90
N PRO A 32 -17.36 -15.54 6.12
CA PRO A 32 -16.56 -16.65 5.61
C PRO A 32 -15.50 -17.02 6.65
N ASP A 33 -15.89 -17.74 7.70
CA ASP A 33 -14.95 -18.51 8.53
C ASP A 33 -14.58 -19.79 7.80
N GLY A 34 -13.67 -19.64 6.84
CA GLY A 34 -12.97 -20.73 6.19
C GLY A 34 -11.52 -20.33 5.96
N PRO A 35 -10.55 -21.25 6.14
CA PRO A 35 -9.14 -20.93 5.93
C PRO A 35 -8.93 -20.53 4.47
N LYS A 36 -8.69 -19.24 4.21
CA LYS A 36 -8.36 -18.73 2.88
C LYS A 36 -7.12 -19.49 2.40
N PRO A 37 -7.16 -20.18 1.24
CA PRO A 37 -6.00 -20.89 0.74
C PRO A 37 -4.83 -19.91 0.59
N PRO A 38 -3.59 -20.34 0.89
CA PRO A 38 -2.42 -19.49 0.72
C PRO A 38 -2.40 -19.01 -0.73
N ARG A 39 -2.52 -17.70 -0.93
CA ARG A 39 -2.55 -17.09 -2.27
C ARG A 39 -1.31 -17.59 -3.01
N ALA A 40 -1.52 -18.39 -4.05
CA ALA A 40 -0.45 -18.95 -4.86
C ALA A 40 0.48 -17.81 -5.29
N ARG A 41 1.75 -17.89 -4.92
CA ARG A 41 2.77 -16.89 -5.28
C ARG A 41 2.74 -16.77 -6.79
N HIS A 42 2.30 -15.62 -7.32
CA HIS A 42 2.17 -15.36 -8.75
C HIS A 42 3.52 -15.20 -9.48
N SER A 43 4.53 -15.97 -9.10
CA SER A 43 5.77 -16.13 -9.85
C SER A 43 5.49 -16.96 -11.09
N ARG A 44 4.70 -16.42 -12.02
CA ARG A 44 4.55 -17.02 -13.35
C ARG A 44 5.94 -17.01 -13.99
N LYS A 45 6.40 -18.20 -14.38
CA LYS A 45 7.61 -18.38 -15.18
C LYS A 45 7.46 -17.49 -16.42
N GLN A 46 8.25 -16.43 -16.50
CA GLN A 46 8.27 -15.58 -17.69
C GLN A 46 8.93 -16.39 -18.82
N PRO A 47 8.53 -16.19 -20.08
CA PRO A 47 9.17 -16.87 -21.21
C PRO A 47 10.67 -16.56 -21.24
N ALA A 48 11.46 -17.54 -21.68
CA ALA A 48 12.89 -17.37 -21.89
C ALA A 48 13.11 -16.25 -22.94
N GLY A 49 13.67 -15.11 -22.51
CA GLY A 49 13.78 -13.89 -23.33
C GLY A 49 12.98 -12.68 -22.80
N HIS A 50 12.22 -12.84 -21.72
CA HIS A 50 11.56 -11.69 -21.08
C HIS A 50 12.58 -10.72 -20.48
N ILE A 51 12.61 -9.49 -21.01
CA ILE A 51 13.40 -8.39 -20.47
C ILE A 51 12.67 -7.82 -19.23
N PRO A 52 13.24 -7.92 -18.02
CA PRO A 52 12.60 -7.41 -16.82
C PRO A 52 12.57 -5.88 -16.83
N ARG A 53 11.58 -5.31 -16.14
CA ARG A 53 11.46 -3.86 -16.00
C ARG A 53 12.70 -3.28 -15.31
N PRO A 54 13.17 -2.09 -15.71
CA PRO A 54 14.21 -1.40 -14.95
C PRO A 54 13.70 -1.12 -13.52
N PRO A 55 14.54 -1.33 -12.48
CA PRO A 55 14.14 -1.13 -11.10
C PRO A 55 13.94 0.36 -10.81
N ASN A 56 12.83 0.69 -10.14
CA ASN A 56 12.60 2.05 -9.66
C ASN A 56 13.34 2.31 -8.33
N ALA A 57 13.27 3.55 -7.83
CA ALA A 57 13.97 3.97 -6.62
C ALA A 57 13.60 3.13 -5.39
N PHE A 58 12.31 2.85 -5.21
CA PHE A 58 11.81 2.03 -4.10
C PHE A 58 12.27 0.57 -4.20
N ILE A 59 12.30 -0.02 -5.40
CA ILE A 59 12.78 -1.39 -5.59
C ILE A 59 14.26 -1.49 -5.23
N LEU A 60 15.08 -0.53 -5.64
CA LEU A 60 16.50 -0.47 -5.25
C LEU A 60 16.66 -0.33 -3.74
N PHE A 61 15.91 0.58 -3.12
CA PHE A 61 15.93 0.78 -1.67
C PHE A 61 15.52 -0.50 -0.92
N ARG A 62 14.39 -1.12 -1.30
CA ARG A 62 13.91 -2.38 -0.71
C ARG A 62 14.97 -3.48 -0.81
N SER A 63 15.59 -3.67 -1.97
CA SER A 63 16.65 -4.66 -2.14
C SER A 63 17.87 -4.37 -1.26
N SER A 64 18.24 -3.10 -1.11
CA SER A 64 19.32 -2.70 -0.21
C SER A 64 18.96 -2.96 1.25
N PHE A 65 17.74 -2.60 1.67
CA PHE A 65 17.24 -2.75 3.03
C PHE A 65 17.17 -4.23 3.46
N ILE A 66 16.67 -5.09 2.56
CA ILE A 66 16.61 -6.55 2.76
C ILE A 66 18.01 -7.17 2.82
N ARG A 67 19.01 -6.58 2.15
CA ARG A 67 20.40 -7.04 2.21
C ARG A 67 21.11 -6.56 3.47
N SER A 68 20.82 -5.33 3.92
CA SER A 68 21.47 -4.69 5.06
C SER A 68 20.92 -5.18 6.39
N GLN A 69 19.60 -5.28 6.52
CA GLN A 69 19.02 -6.11 7.57
C GLN A 69 19.27 -7.52 7.10
N ARG A 70 20.22 -8.24 7.71
CA ARG A 70 20.33 -9.68 7.54
C ARG A 70 19.06 -10.30 8.12
N VAL A 71 17.94 -10.14 7.42
CA VAL A 71 16.67 -10.78 7.74
C VAL A 71 16.98 -12.25 7.51
N SER A 72 17.43 -12.91 8.58
CA SER A 72 17.65 -14.35 8.59
C SER A 72 16.39 -14.94 8.00
N SER A 73 16.55 -15.77 6.98
CA SER A 73 15.47 -16.37 6.22
C SER A 73 14.43 -17.10 7.08
N GLU A 74 14.74 -17.33 8.36
CA GLU A 74 13.86 -17.87 9.41
C GLU A 74 12.89 -16.86 10.05
N VAL A 75 13.22 -15.58 10.15
CA VAL A 75 12.53 -14.65 11.08
C VAL A 75 11.30 -13.95 10.46
N GLU A 76 11.24 -13.81 9.14
CA GLU A 76 10.07 -13.21 8.47
C GLU A 76 9.76 -13.99 7.18
N PRO A 77 8.92 -15.04 7.24
CA PRO A 77 8.47 -15.74 6.04
C PRO A 77 7.59 -14.85 5.15
N SER A 78 7.12 -13.70 5.67
CA SER A 78 6.17 -12.83 4.99
C SER A 78 6.84 -11.61 4.34
N HIS A 79 7.25 -11.77 3.08
CA HIS A 79 7.61 -10.63 2.23
C HIS A 79 6.51 -9.54 2.17
N SER A 80 5.27 -9.87 2.51
CA SER A 80 4.14 -8.93 2.60
C SER A 80 4.31 -7.95 3.75
N THR A 81 4.59 -8.43 4.96
CA THR A 81 4.78 -7.58 6.15
C THR A 81 6.01 -6.69 5.97
N LEU A 82 7.12 -7.27 5.53
CA LEU A 82 8.35 -6.54 5.26
C LEU A 82 8.14 -5.43 4.23
N SER A 83 7.37 -5.67 3.17
CA SER A 83 7.09 -4.63 2.16
C SER A 83 6.23 -3.50 2.71
N LYS A 84 5.32 -3.77 3.66
CA LYS A 84 4.56 -2.73 4.38
C LYS A 84 5.49 -1.87 5.23
N ILE A 85 6.36 -2.49 6.02
CA ILE A 85 7.32 -1.79 6.89
C ILE A 85 8.26 -0.92 6.04
N ILE A 86 8.88 -1.49 5.01
CA ILE A 86 9.78 -0.76 4.10
C ILE A 86 9.03 0.38 3.40
N GLY A 87 7.75 0.18 3.04
CA GLY A 87 6.91 1.23 2.49
C GLY A 87 6.71 2.41 3.44
N LEU A 88 6.53 2.16 4.73
CA LEU A 88 6.45 3.21 5.76
C LEU A 88 7.80 3.90 5.96
N THR A 89 8.90 3.14 6.04
CA THR A 89 10.26 3.67 6.18
C THR A 89 10.61 4.57 4.99
N TRP A 90 10.29 4.14 3.76
CA TRP A 90 10.52 4.93 2.55
C TRP A 90 9.80 6.28 2.57
N LYS A 91 8.55 6.32 3.08
CA LYS A 91 7.80 7.57 3.22
C LYS A 91 8.40 8.51 4.27
N ARG A 92 9.03 7.95 5.30
CA ARG A 92 9.70 8.69 6.39
C ARG A 92 11.14 9.08 6.06
N LEU A 93 11.71 8.55 4.97
CA LEU A 93 13.09 8.80 4.59
C LEU A 93 13.30 10.29 4.25
N PRO A 94 14.40 10.92 4.69
CA PRO A 94 14.72 12.28 4.31
C PRO A 94 14.78 12.44 2.79
N GLU A 95 14.34 13.60 2.29
CA GLU A 95 14.33 13.85 0.85
C GLU A 95 15.73 13.80 0.23
N ALA A 96 16.77 14.18 0.97
CA ALA A 96 18.15 14.03 0.54
C ALA A 96 18.50 12.57 0.19
N GLU A 97 18.18 11.63 1.06
CA GLU A 97 18.43 10.21 0.80
C GLU A 97 17.52 9.67 -0.30
N ARG A 98 16.24 10.05 -0.30
CA ARG A 98 15.28 9.66 -1.34
C ARG A 98 15.78 10.08 -2.72
N ARG A 99 16.35 11.29 -2.85
CA ARG A 99 16.96 11.79 -4.09
C ARG A 99 18.10 10.91 -4.59
N VAL A 100 18.95 10.38 -3.71
CA VAL A 100 20.02 9.46 -4.09
C VAL A 100 19.45 8.20 -4.75
N TRP A 101 18.38 7.64 -4.19
CA TRP A 101 17.71 6.47 -4.76
C TRP A 101 16.99 6.78 -6.08
N HIS A 102 16.41 7.98 -6.21
CA HIS A 102 15.86 8.44 -7.50
C HIS A 102 16.95 8.61 -8.56
N ALA A 103 18.12 9.15 -8.21
CA ALA A 103 19.25 9.26 -9.13
C ALA A 103 19.73 7.88 -9.60
N LYS A 104 19.87 6.91 -8.68
CA LYS A 104 20.21 5.52 -9.01
C LYS A 104 19.16 4.87 -9.93
N ALA A 105 17.88 5.11 -9.68
CA ALA A 105 16.80 4.61 -10.54
C ALA A 105 16.83 5.21 -11.94
N ARG A 106 17.13 6.51 -12.07
CA ARG A 106 17.33 7.17 -13.37
C ARG A 106 18.49 6.52 -14.13
N GLN A 107 19.63 6.34 -13.47
CA GLN A 107 20.80 5.68 -14.07
C GLN A 107 20.48 4.24 -14.51
N ALA A 108 19.78 3.46 -13.68
CA ALA A 108 19.36 2.11 -14.02
C ALA A 108 18.40 2.09 -15.23
N GLY A 109 17.45 3.04 -15.29
CA GLY A 109 16.54 3.19 -16.43
C GLY A 109 17.26 3.59 -17.72
N GLU A 110 18.25 4.48 -17.64
CA GLU A 110 19.08 4.87 -18.78
C GLU A 110 19.96 3.72 -19.26
N ALA A 111 20.63 3.01 -18.36
CA ALA A 111 21.43 1.83 -18.68
C ALA A 111 20.57 0.74 -19.33
N HIS A 112 19.35 0.54 -18.83
CA HIS A 112 18.40 -0.39 -19.44
C HIS A 112 17.99 0.03 -20.85
N ARG A 113 17.67 1.31 -21.06
CA ARG A 113 17.32 1.85 -22.38
C ARG A 113 18.48 1.75 -23.38
N ARG A 114 19.72 1.96 -22.94
CA ARG A 114 20.92 1.77 -23.77
C ARG A 114 21.12 0.30 -24.15
N ARG A 115 20.90 -0.63 -23.20
CA ARG A 115 21.06 -2.08 -23.44
C ARG A 115 19.92 -2.67 -24.26
N PHE A 116 18.71 -2.13 -24.12
CA PHE A 116 17.51 -2.62 -24.80
C PHE A 116 16.78 -1.43 -25.48
N PRO A 117 17.30 -0.93 -26.60
CA PRO A 117 16.70 0.22 -27.29
C PRO A 117 15.29 -0.08 -27.84
N ALA A 118 15.02 -1.35 -28.17
CA ALA A 118 13.70 -1.83 -28.62
C ALA A 118 12.76 -2.23 -27.46
N TYR A 119 13.15 -2.02 -26.20
CA TYR A 119 12.30 -2.37 -25.06
C TYR A 119 11.09 -1.44 -24.97
N ALA A 120 9.89 -2.02 -25.04
CA ALA A 120 8.63 -1.35 -24.79
C ALA A 120 7.86 -2.08 -23.69
N PHE A 121 7.42 -1.33 -22.68
CA PHE A 121 6.58 -1.91 -21.62
C PHE A 121 5.18 -2.19 -22.16
N ARG A 122 4.82 -3.48 -22.23
CA ARG A 122 3.48 -3.95 -22.62
C ARG A 122 2.83 -4.62 -21.41
N PRO A 123 2.00 -3.91 -20.63
CA PRO A 123 1.31 -4.54 -19.50
C PRO A 123 0.36 -5.61 -20.02
N ALA A 124 0.57 -6.86 -19.61
CA ALA A 124 -0.40 -7.91 -19.88
C ALA A 124 -1.65 -7.65 -19.03
N HIS A 125 -2.75 -7.25 -19.67
CA HIS A 125 -4.02 -7.10 -18.99
C HIS A 125 -4.51 -8.48 -18.56
N ARG A 126 -4.45 -8.77 -17.27
CA ARG A 126 -5.08 -9.99 -16.73
C ARG A 126 -6.57 -9.71 -16.69
N ALA A 127 -7.36 -10.47 -17.44
CA ALA A 127 -8.80 -10.51 -17.22
C ALA A 127 -9.04 -10.83 -15.74
N ARG A 128 -9.81 -9.97 -15.05
CA ARG A 128 -10.29 -10.31 -13.72
C ARG A 128 -11.25 -11.48 -13.92
N ALA A 129 -10.88 -12.67 -13.44
CA ALA A 129 -11.83 -13.74 -13.26
C ALA A 129 -12.86 -13.24 -12.24
N GLN A 130 -14.11 -13.13 -12.69
CA GLN A 130 -15.27 -12.78 -11.86
C GLN A 130 -15.56 -13.94 -10.91
#